data_AF-A0A671E1T9-F1
#
_entry.id   AF-A0A671E1T9-F1
#
_cell.length_a   1.000
_cell.length_b   1.000
_cell.length_c   1.000
_cell.angle_alpha   90.00
_cell.angle_beta   90.00
_cell.angle_gamma   90.00
#
_symmetry.space_group_name_H-M   'P 1'
#
loop_
_entity.id
_entity.type
_entity.pdbx_description
1 polymer ?
#
loop_
_entity_poly.entity_id
_entity_poly.type
_entity_poly.pdbx_seq_one_letter_code
_entity_poly.pdbx_strand_id
1 'polypeptide(L)'
;MLPKIVEGQVLLLDGRGHLLVYLAAIMAKQVLLGQKVVVMYYEGINISGNFYTNKKCLAFLHKRMNISRPLPLLSSQLHLLADHAMHAAPQDQPTRKFAYLAHEVGWKCQAVTVTLVEKKEKAKIHYRKKIQQLMRLQKQVLKTHRLLV
;
A
#
# COMPACT_ATOMS: atom_id res chain seq x y z
N MET A 1 0.20 -3.81 16.27
CA MET A 1 0.67 -5.20 16.49
C MET A 1 1.41 -5.63 15.25
N LEU A 2 2.70 -5.98 15.33
CA LEU A 2 3.38 -6.59 14.19
C LEU A 2 2.85 -8.02 14.02
N PRO A 3 2.53 -8.46 12.79
CA PRO A 3 2.06 -9.81 12.56
C PRO A 3 3.13 -10.81 13.02
N LYS A 4 2.72 -11.80 13.83
CA LYS A 4 3.58 -12.89 14.27
C LYS A 4 3.97 -13.74 13.04
N ILE A 5 5.24 -14.16 12.99
CA ILE A 5 5.82 -14.89 11.87
C ILE A 5 5.22 -16.30 11.84
N VAL A 6 4.53 -16.64 10.76
CA VAL A 6 4.10 -18.00 10.44
C VAL A 6 4.71 -18.35 9.09
N GLU A 7 5.67 -19.28 9.10
CA GLU A 7 6.31 -19.83 7.90
C GLU A 7 5.23 -20.28 6.91
N GLY A 8 5.13 -19.61 5.76
CA GLY A 8 4.14 -19.90 4.70
C GLY A 8 3.02 -18.87 4.50
N GLN A 9 2.83 -17.90 5.40
CA GLN A 9 1.89 -16.80 5.17
C GLN A 9 2.52 -15.69 4.30
N VAL A 10 1.83 -15.32 3.22
CA VAL A 10 2.16 -14.13 2.42
C VAL A 10 1.67 -12.89 3.18
N LEU A 11 2.59 -11.98 3.48
CA LEU A 11 2.26 -10.74 4.16
C LEU A 11 1.70 -9.73 3.16
N LEU A 12 0.39 -9.46 3.27
CA LEU A 12 -0.30 -8.48 2.43
C LEU A 12 -0.32 -7.12 3.12
N LEU A 13 0.14 -6.09 2.41
CA LEU A 13 0.20 -4.72 2.91
C LEU A 13 -0.55 -3.76 2.02
N ASP A 14 -1.28 -2.84 2.63
CA ASP A 14 -1.95 -1.74 1.93
C ASP A 14 -1.00 -0.54 1.88
N GLY A 15 -0.71 -0.03 0.68
CA GLY A 15 0.17 1.12 0.48
C GLY A 15 -0.49 2.47 0.76
N ARG A 16 -1.82 2.53 0.90
CA ARG A 16 -2.55 3.79 1.09
C ARG A 16 -2.23 4.45 2.42
N GLY A 17 -1.90 5.74 2.38
CA GLY A 17 -1.61 6.54 3.58
C GLY A 17 -0.27 6.24 4.23
N HIS A 18 0.50 5.28 3.69
CA HIS A 18 1.86 5.00 4.14
C HIS A 18 2.86 5.94 3.50
N LEU A 19 3.88 6.32 4.26
CA LEU A 19 4.99 7.10 3.72
C LEU A 19 6.02 6.17 3.06
N LEU A 20 6.41 6.48 1.82
CA LEU A 20 7.28 5.66 0.98
C LEU A 20 8.52 5.14 1.70
N VAL A 21 9.23 6.02 2.41
CA VAL A 21 10.48 5.71 3.10
C VAL A 21 10.27 4.68 4.22
N TYR A 22 9.23 4.87 5.02
CA TYR A 22 8.94 3.97 6.13
C TYR A 22 8.43 2.61 5.64
N LEU A 23 7.57 2.61 4.63
CA LEU A 23 7.08 1.37 4.04
C LEU A 23 8.24 0.56 3.44
N ALA A 24 9.13 1.20 2.68
CA ALA A 24 10.31 0.54 2.11
C ALA A 24 11.23 -0.09 3.17
N ALA A 25 11.46 0.59 4.30
CA ALA A 25 12.27 0.06 5.39
C ALA A 25 11.64 -1.20 6.02
N ILE A 26 10.32 -1.18 6.22
CA ILE A 26 9.57 -2.34 6.74
C ILE A 26 9.65 -3.51 5.74
N MET A 27 9.54 -3.23 4.43
CA MET A 27 9.58 -4.26 3.39
C MET A 27 10.96 -4.91 3.36
N ALA A 28 12.02 -4.10 3.38
CA ALA A 28 13.39 -4.58 3.36
C ALA A 28 13.66 -5.52 4.55
N LYS A 29 13.22 -5.14 5.75
CA LYS A 29 13.38 -5.98 6.95
C LYS A 29 12.66 -7.33 6.79
N GLN A 30 11.43 -7.33 6.31
CA GLN A 30 10.62 -8.56 6.16
C GLN A 30 11.19 -9.49 5.09
N VAL A 31 11.67 -8.94 3.97
CA VAL A 31 12.33 -9.70 2.91
C VAL A 31 13.62 -10.36 3.42
N LEU A 32 14.42 -9.64 4.22
CA LEU A 32 15.64 -10.21 4.83
C LEU A 32 15.35 -11.33 5.85
N LEU A 33 14.19 -11.27 6.52
CA LEU A 33 13.70 -12.32 7.41
C LEU A 33 13.11 -13.52 6.65
N GLY A 34 13.19 -13.56 5.31
CA GLY A 34 12.67 -14.64 4.48
C GLY A 34 11.16 -14.60 4.24
N GLN A 35 10.48 -13.52 4.62
CA GLN A 35 9.03 -13.42 4.43
C GLN A 35 8.68 -13.02 2.99
N LYS A 36 7.66 -13.66 2.43
CA LYS A 36 7.06 -13.25 1.15
C LYS A 36 6.11 -12.08 1.38
N VAL A 37 6.47 -10.92 0.86
CA VAL A 37 5.71 -9.66 1.07
C VAL A 37 5.06 -9.20 -0.24
N VAL A 38 3.79 -8.82 -0.17
CA VAL A 38 3.03 -8.28 -1.31
C VAL A 38 2.39 -6.96 -0.90
N VAL A 39 2.72 -5.90 -1.64
CA VAL A 39 2.13 -4.56 -1.44
C VAL A 39 1.00 -4.34 -2.46
N MET A 40 -0.14 -3.87 -1.98
CA MET A 40 -1.31 -3.47 -2.78
C MET A 40 -1.52 -1.96 -2.74
N TYR A 41 -2.20 -1.41 -3.75
CA TYR A 41 -2.57 0.02 -3.84
C TYR A 41 -1.37 0.99 -3.70
N TYR A 42 -0.30 0.71 -4.44
CA TYR A 42 0.93 1.50 -4.41
C TYR A 42 0.75 2.93 -4.95
N GLU A 43 -0.34 3.20 -5.68
CA GLU A 43 -0.76 4.56 -6.06
C GLU A 43 -1.02 5.48 -4.85
N GLY A 44 -1.39 4.89 -3.71
CA GLY A 44 -1.77 5.64 -2.51
C GLY A 44 -0.62 5.90 -1.53
N ILE A 45 0.62 5.61 -1.92
CA ILE A 45 1.80 5.84 -1.09
C ILE A 45 2.14 7.34 -1.10
N ASN A 46 2.32 7.90 0.09
CA ASN A 46 2.62 9.30 0.31
C ASN A 46 4.13 9.54 0.30
N ILE A 47 4.54 10.71 -0.18
CA ILE A 47 5.88 11.25 0.02
C ILE A 47 5.74 12.55 0.83
N SER A 48 6.60 12.74 1.82
CA SER A 48 6.53 13.86 2.74
C SER A 48 7.12 15.09 2.09
N GLY A 49 6.62 16.26 2.45
CA GLY A 49 7.02 17.51 1.84
C GLY A 49 6.09 17.95 0.73
N ASN A 50 6.34 19.16 0.25
CA ASN A 50 5.49 19.80 -0.74
C ASN A 50 5.66 19.13 -2.12
N PHE A 51 4.58 19.15 -2.90
CA PHE A 51 4.57 18.57 -4.25
C PHE A 51 5.70 19.14 -5.13
N TYR A 52 5.84 20.46 -5.16
CA TYR A 52 6.85 21.16 -5.96
C TYR A 52 8.29 20.87 -5.54
N THR A 53 8.55 20.67 -4.25
CA THR A 53 9.90 20.34 -3.76
C THR A 53 10.28 18.92 -4.10
N ASN A 54 9.32 18.00 -4.00
CA ASN A 54 9.52 16.59 -4.31
C ASN A 54 9.66 16.34 -5.82
N LYS A 55 9.13 17.25 -6.66
CA LYS A 55 9.37 17.25 -8.11
C LYS A 55 10.86 17.37 -8.48
N LYS A 56 11.74 17.83 -7.58
CA LYS A 56 13.20 17.81 -7.79
C LYS A 56 13.74 16.39 -8.04
N CYS A 57 13.05 15.35 -7.58
CA CYS A 57 13.39 13.97 -7.93
C CYS A 57 13.31 13.70 -9.45
N LEU A 58 12.52 14.47 -10.22
CA LEU A 58 12.52 14.39 -11.68
C LEU A 58 13.86 14.79 -12.30
N ALA A 59 14.66 15.62 -11.63
CA ALA A 59 16.00 15.96 -12.11
C ALA A 59 16.91 14.72 -12.18
N PHE A 60 16.59 13.67 -11.42
CA PHE A 60 17.28 12.38 -11.52
C PHE A 60 17.05 11.72 -12.89
N LEU A 61 15.89 11.91 -13.52
CA LEU A 61 15.60 11.35 -14.86
C LEU A 61 16.45 12.00 -15.96
N HIS A 62 16.93 13.22 -15.71
CA HIS A 62 17.85 13.92 -16.60
C HIS A 62 19.32 13.55 -16.37
N LYS A 63 19.64 12.89 -15.25
CA LYS A 63 20.99 12.33 -15.04
C LYS A 63 21.10 11.06 -15.87
N ARG A 64 21.80 11.15 -17.00
CA ARG A 64 22.18 10.00 -17.82
C ARG A 64 23.69 9.81 -17.77
N MET A 65 24.14 8.56 -17.82
CA MET A 65 25.55 8.28 -18.02
C MET A 65 25.93 8.68 -19.45
N ASN A 66 27.04 9.38 -19.65
CA ASN A 66 27.48 9.84 -20.98
C ASN A 66 28.10 8.71 -21.84
N ILE A 67 28.25 7.51 -21.27
CA ILE A 67 28.59 6.30 -22.01
C ILE A 67 27.31 5.55 -22.35
N SER A 68 27.24 4.98 -23.57
CA SER A 68 26.11 4.24 -24.14
C SER A 68 25.82 2.92 -23.39
N ARG A 69 25.56 2.99 -22.09
CA ARG A 69 25.07 1.90 -21.26
C ARG A 69 23.81 2.36 -20.55
N PRO A 70 22.70 1.59 -20.58
CA PRO A 70 21.54 1.92 -19.77
C PRO A 70 21.97 1.94 -18.31
N LEU A 71 21.58 2.99 -17.57
CA LEU A 71 21.87 3.12 -16.15
C LEU A 71 21.35 1.87 -15.41
N PRO A 72 22.16 1.23 -14.54
CA PRO A 72 21.59 0.38 -13.52
C PRO A 72 20.73 1.27 -12.62
N LEU A 73 19.49 0.84 -12.35
CA LEU A 73 18.64 1.41 -11.29
C LEU A 73 19.41 1.28 -9.97
N LEU A 74 20.24 2.27 -9.64
CA LEU A 74 21.10 2.20 -8.48
C LEU A 74 20.27 2.52 -7.23
N SER A 75 20.03 1.47 -6.45
CA SER A 75 19.67 1.51 -5.06
C SER A 75 20.81 2.11 -4.23
N SER A 76 20.71 3.37 -3.84
CA SER A 76 21.56 3.96 -2.78
C SER A 76 20.90 5.26 -2.35
N GLN A 77 20.63 5.56 -1.08
CA GLN A 77 21.37 5.30 0.15
C GLN A 77 20.37 5.33 1.32
N LEU A 78 20.39 4.33 2.20
CA LEU A 78 19.61 4.33 3.45
C LEU A 78 20.62 4.13 4.58
N HIS A 79 21.03 5.24 5.24
CA HIS A 79 21.82 5.12 6.45
C HIS A 79 20.89 4.68 7.60
N LEU A 80 21.27 3.55 8.20
CA LEU A 80 20.63 2.92 9.33
C LEU A 80 20.86 3.75 10.60
N LEU A 81 19.78 4.27 11.17
CA LEU A 81 19.70 4.48 12.61
C LEU A 81 18.27 4.15 13.02
N ALA A 82 18.07 2.90 13.46
CA ALA A 82 16.78 2.36 13.84
C ALA A 82 16.81 1.97 15.31
N ASP A 83 16.76 2.99 16.17
CA ASP A 83 16.18 2.86 17.50
C ASP A 83 14.89 3.67 17.51
N HIS A 84 13.76 2.97 17.56
CA HIS A 84 12.46 3.36 18.12
C HIS A 84 11.27 2.79 17.34
N ALA A 85 10.60 1.86 18.03
CA ALA A 85 9.18 1.89 18.35
C ALA A 85 8.16 2.12 17.23
N MET A 86 7.33 1.08 17.07
CA MET A 86 5.87 1.16 16.88
C MET A 86 5.28 2.57 16.99
N HIS A 87 5.16 3.26 15.87
CA HIS A 87 4.06 4.19 15.68
C HIS A 87 3.15 3.62 14.60
N ALA A 88 1.92 3.30 15.04
CA ALA A 88 0.74 3.47 14.20
C ALA A 88 0.91 4.77 13.41
N ALA A 89 0.51 4.76 12.13
CA ALA A 89 0.52 5.90 11.20
C ALA A 89 0.62 7.22 11.98
N PRO A 90 1.72 7.99 11.86
CA PRO A 90 1.83 9.27 12.53
C PRO A 90 0.54 10.02 12.27
N GLN A 91 -0.29 10.17 13.31
CA GLN A 91 -1.40 11.08 13.27
C GLN A 91 -0.79 12.40 12.84
N ASP A 92 -1.36 12.94 11.77
CA ASP A 92 -0.99 14.19 11.14
C ASP A 92 -0.46 15.19 12.16
N GLN A 93 0.78 15.63 11.95
CA GLN A 93 0.99 17.05 12.22
C GLN A 93 0.20 17.78 11.13
N PRO A 94 -0.91 18.46 11.47
CA PRO A 94 -1.88 18.98 10.50
C PRO A 94 -1.27 20.02 9.53
N THR A 95 -0.03 20.43 9.79
CA THR A 95 0.72 21.44 9.05
C THR A 95 1.70 20.88 8.01
N ARG A 96 2.02 19.58 8.01
CA ARG A 96 3.02 19.03 7.08
C ARG A 96 2.36 18.56 5.78
N LYS A 97 2.79 19.14 4.66
CA LYS A 97 2.29 18.78 3.32
C LYS A 97 2.79 17.40 2.90
N PHE A 98 1.93 16.63 2.24
CA PHE A 98 2.24 15.35 1.60
C PHE A 98 1.90 15.40 0.11
N ALA A 99 2.60 14.61 -0.69
CA ALA A 99 2.51 14.65 -2.15
C ALA A 99 2.43 13.25 -2.76
N TYR A 100 1.63 13.14 -3.83
CA TYR A 100 1.57 12.00 -4.73
C TYR A 100 2.27 12.35 -6.05
N LEU A 101 3.45 11.78 -6.32
CA LEU A 101 4.25 12.18 -7.49
C LEU A 101 3.93 11.40 -8.76
N ALA A 102 3.27 10.24 -8.64
CA ALA A 102 3.15 9.26 -9.72
C ALA A 102 2.41 9.81 -10.96
N HIS A 103 1.48 10.75 -10.78
CA HIS A 103 0.73 11.37 -11.87
C HIS A 103 1.63 12.18 -12.84
N GLU A 104 2.70 12.80 -12.37
CA GLU A 104 3.53 13.70 -13.20
C GLU A 104 4.76 13.02 -13.82
N VAL A 105 5.25 11.92 -13.24
CA VAL A 105 6.41 11.14 -13.77
C VAL A 105 6.12 10.39 -15.08
N GLY A 106 4.97 10.62 -15.72
CA GLY A 106 4.57 9.93 -16.94
C GLY A 106 3.92 8.57 -16.71
N TRP A 107 3.28 8.36 -15.56
CA TRP A 107 2.55 7.13 -15.30
C TRP A 107 1.25 7.07 -16.10
N LYS A 108 1.31 6.40 -17.25
CA LYS A 108 0.18 6.30 -18.20
C LYS A 108 -1.02 5.50 -17.68
N CYS A 109 -0.85 4.68 -16.65
CA CYS A 109 -1.88 3.72 -16.21
C CYS A 109 -2.85 4.28 -15.17
N GLN A 110 -2.77 5.56 -14.81
CA GLN A 110 -3.61 6.12 -13.75
C GLN A 110 -5.11 5.94 -14.01
N ALA A 111 -5.60 6.26 -15.22
CA ALA A 111 -7.00 6.08 -15.59
C ALA A 111 -7.44 4.61 -15.48
N VAL A 112 -6.55 3.69 -15.87
CA VAL A 112 -6.80 2.24 -15.79
C VAL A 112 -6.90 1.81 -14.32
N THR A 113 -5.99 2.25 -13.46
CA THR A 113 -6.02 1.94 -12.03
C THR A 113 -7.32 2.42 -11.37
N VAL A 114 -7.76 3.66 -11.64
CA VAL A 114 -9.01 4.21 -11.10
C VAL A 114 -10.20 3.34 -11.49
N THR A 115 -10.36 3.03 -12.78
CA THR A 115 -11.48 2.19 -13.25
C THR A 115 -11.46 0.77 -12.69
N LEU A 116 -10.28 0.16 -12.54
CA LEU A 116 -10.14 -1.19 -12.00
C LEU A 116 -10.41 -1.23 -10.49
N VAL A 117 -9.96 -0.23 -9.74
CA VAL A 117 -10.21 -0.12 -8.29
C VAL A 117 -11.72 0.07 -8.04
N GLU A 118 -12.37 0.94 -8.81
CA GLU A 118 -13.82 1.13 -8.71
C GLU A 118 -14.61 -0.15 -9.03
N LYS A 119 -14.25 -0.87 -10.10
CA LYS A 119 -14.88 -2.16 -10.45
C LYS A 119 -14.72 -3.17 -9.31
N LYS A 120 -13.52 -3.25 -8.71
CA LYS A 120 -13.23 -4.16 -7.61
C LYS A 120 -14.01 -3.80 -6.35
N GLU A 121 -14.14 -2.52 -6.02
CA GLU A 121 -14.88 -2.08 -4.84
C GLU A 121 -16.39 -2.33 -4.99
N LYS A 122 -16.95 -2.08 -6.18
CA LYS A 122 -18.33 -2.46 -6.52
C LYS A 122 -18.57 -3.96 -6.35
N ALA A 123 -17.63 -4.79 -6.82
CA ALA A 123 -17.71 -6.25 -6.66
C ALA A 123 -17.67 -6.68 -5.19
N LYS A 124 -16.81 -6.08 -4.34
CA LYS A 124 -16.79 -6.35 -2.89
C LYS A 124 -18.10 -5.98 -2.22
N ILE A 125 -18.68 -4.82 -2.56
CA ILE A 125 -19.96 -4.38 -1.99
C ILE A 125 -21.07 -5.35 -2.37
N HIS A 126 -21.12 -5.79 -3.63
CA HIS A 126 -22.06 -6.79 -4.08
C HIS A 126 -21.92 -8.11 -3.29
N TYR A 127 -20.69 -8.62 -3.17
CA TYR A 127 -20.41 -9.85 -2.42
C TYR A 127 -20.80 -9.74 -0.94
N ARG A 128 -20.47 -8.61 -0.28
CA ARG A 128 -20.87 -8.33 1.11
C ARG A 128 -22.39 -8.34 1.28
N LYS A 129 -23.13 -7.70 0.36
CA LYS A 129 -24.61 -7.70 0.37
C LYS A 129 -25.16 -9.12 0.23
N LYS A 130 -24.59 -9.94 -0.67
CA LYS A 130 -24.99 -11.34 -0.88
C LYS A 130 -24.76 -12.19 0.37
N ILE A 131 -23.58 -12.09 1.00
CA ILE A 131 -23.31 -12.78 2.29
C ILE A 131 -24.28 -12.31 3.37
N GLN A 132 -24.55 -11.01 3.45
CA GLN A 132 -25.47 -10.46 4.46
C GLN A 132 -26.90 -11.01 4.29
N GLN A 133 -27.38 -11.15 3.04
CA GLN A 133 -28.67 -11.77 2.75
C GLN A 133 -28.70 -13.26 3.15
N LEU A 134 -27.67 -14.02 2.80
CA LEU A 134 -27.52 -15.43 3.19
C LEU A 134 -27.52 -15.61 4.72
N MET A 135 -26.76 -14.79 5.44
CA MET A 135 -26.72 -14.81 6.91
C MET A 135 -28.10 -14.51 7.52
N ARG A 136 -28.87 -13.59 6.94
CA ARG A 136 -30.24 -13.30 7.39
C ARG A 136 -31.16 -14.51 7.21
N LEU A 137 -31.10 -15.16 6.05
CA LEU A 137 -31.88 -16.36 5.75
C LEU A 137 -31.55 -17.50 6.71
N GLN A 138 -30.25 -17.78 6.93
CA GLN A 138 -29.82 -18.80 7.88
C GLN A 138 -30.30 -18.51 9.32
N LYS A 139 -30.27 -17.24 9.73
CA LYS A 139 -30.79 -16.82 11.04
C LYS A 139 -32.30 -17.02 11.17
N GLN A 140 -33.05 -16.81 10.09
CA GLN A 140 -34.49 -17.07 10.06
C GLN A 140 -34.75 -18.58 10.17
N VAL A 141 -34.12 -19.40 9.33
CA VAL A 141 -34.24 -20.87 9.36
C VAL A 141 -33.92 -21.43 10.75
N LEU A 142 -32.83 -20.99 11.38
CA LEU A 142 -32.45 -21.44 12.72
C LEU A 142 -33.47 -21.04 13.79
N LYS A 143 -34.08 -19.85 13.68
CA LYS A 143 -35.16 -19.42 14.58
C LYS A 143 -36.40 -20.29 14.40
N THR A 144 -36.81 -20.56 13.16
CA THR A 144 -38.00 -21.38 12.87
C THR A 144 -37.80 -22.81 13.35
N HIS A 145 -36.63 -23.41 13.07
CA HIS A 145 -36.29 -24.75 13.56
C HIS A 145 -36.31 -24.82 15.09
N ARG A 146 -35.85 -23.78 15.78
CA ARG A 146 -35.85 -23.71 17.26
C ARG A 146 -37.26 -23.50 17.86
N LEU A 147 -38.23 -23.07 17.06
CA LEU A 147 -39.63 -22.92 17.49
C LEU A 147 -40.47 -24.17 17.20
N LEU A 148 -40.00 -25.05 16.32
CA LEU A 148 -40.68 -26.28 15.89
C LEU A 148 -40.21 -27.54 16.65
N VAL A 149 -39.14 -27.43 17.44
CA VAL A 149 -38.59 -28.48 18.33
C VAL A 149 -38.79 -28.01 19.77
#